data_AF-A0A0R0CPU1-F1
#
_entry.id   AF-A0A0R0CPU1-F1
#
_cell.length_a   1.000
_cell.length_b   1.000
_cell.length_c   1.000
_cell.angle_alpha   90.00
_cell.angle_beta   90.00
_cell.angle_gamma   90.00
#
_symmetry.space_group_name_H-M   'P 1'
#
loop_
_entity.id
_entity.type
_entity.pdbx_description
1 polymer ?
#
loop_
_entity_poly.entity_id
_entity_poly.type
_entity_poly.pdbx_seq_one_letter_code
_entity_poly.pdbx_strand_id
1 'polypeptide(L)'
;MLADSTLPSCIADLIRQQPESTLVDMVVDTTYRDGELVPFLGVYAYALNEGASLSEAARLAYDNEDDGFFYEQLELLDECEADIAAFYPQWPYAIEAGDTALLHALSEYIRQHPASGSRKTYLFHHVNAQPFVNVLTTKPFARSG
;
A
#
# COMPACT_ATOMS: atom_id res chain seq x y z
N MET A 1 8.60 -15.32 -20.71
CA MET A 1 9.55 -15.42 -19.58
C MET A 1 9.12 -14.35 -18.60
N LEU A 2 8.32 -14.70 -17.60
CA LEU A 2 7.95 -13.75 -16.54
C LEU A 2 9.22 -13.57 -15.71
N ALA A 3 9.67 -12.32 -15.54
CA ALA A 3 10.75 -12.02 -14.62
C ALA A 3 10.39 -12.56 -13.23
N ASP A 4 11.38 -12.97 -12.44
CA ASP A 4 11.19 -13.34 -11.04
C ASP A 4 10.68 -12.07 -10.31
N SER A 5 9.36 -11.93 -10.22
CA SER A 5 8.68 -10.78 -9.59
C SER A 5 8.71 -10.94 -8.07
N THR A 6 9.89 -11.16 -7.51
CA THR A 6 10.08 -11.18 -6.06
C THR A 6 9.90 -9.77 -5.52
N LEU A 7 9.15 -9.63 -4.43
CA LEU A 7 9.02 -8.34 -3.75
C LEU A 7 10.40 -7.81 -3.36
N PRO A 8 10.67 -6.51 -3.59
CA PRO A 8 11.84 -5.83 -3.04
C PRO A 8 12.02 -6.11 -1.54
N SER A 9 13.27 -6.31 -1.10
CA SER A 9 13.57 -6.77 0.27
C SER A 9 13.14 -5.77 1.35
N CYS A 10 13.19 -4.46 1.07
CA CYS A 10 12.74 -3.44 2.02
C CYS A 10 11.25 -3.58 2.36
N ILE A 11 10.39 -3.88 1.38
CA ILE A 11 8.95 -4.14 1.59
C ILE A 11 8.77 -5.36 2.50
N ALA A 12 9.51 -6.42 2.17
CA ALA A 12 9.49 -7.68 2.92
C ALA A 12 9.92 -7.48 4.39
N ASP A 13 10.92 -6.64 4.62
CA ASP A 13 11.43 -6.29 5.94
C ASP A 13 10.44 -5.42 6.72
N LEU A 14 9.92 -4.35 6.13
CA LEU A 14 8.97 -3.44 6.79
C LEU A 14 7.70 -4.18 7.24
N ILE A 15 7.14 -5.05 6.38
CA ILE A 15 5.97 -5.88 6.73
C ILE A 15 6.26 -6.78 7.95
N ARG A 16 7.49 -7.26 8.09
CA ARG A 16 7.89 -8.19 9.17
C ARG A 16 8.30 -7.50 10.46
N GLN A 17 8.97 -6.34 10.38
CA GLN A 17 9.77 -5.80 11.47
C GLN A 17 9.05 -4.77 12.34
N GLN A 18 7.79 -4.45 12.03
CA GLN A 18 7.05 -3.37 12.70
C GLN A 18 5.92 -3.90 13.60
N PRO A 19 6.18 -4.52 14.77
CA PRO A 19 5.11 -5.11 15.61
C PRO A 19 4.08 -4.10 16.11
N GLU A 20 4.47 -2.84 16.27
CA GLU A 20 3.62 -1.77 16.79
C GLU A 20 2.65 -1.20 15.76
N SER A 21 2.91 -1.41 14.45
CA SER A 21 2.04 -0.86 13.42
C SER A 21 0.65 -1.52 13.41
N THR A 22 -0.38 -0.72 13.23
CA THR A 22 -1.76 -1.17 13.02
C THR A 22 -2.11 -1.21 11.53
N LEU A 23 -1.42 -0.39 10.74
CA LEU A 23 -1.58 -0.24 9.31
C LEU A 23 -0.23 -0.35 8.61
N VAL A 24 -0.23 -1.02 7.46
CA VAL A 24 0.80 -0.86 6.42
C VAL A 24 0.09 -0.34 5.18
N ASP A 25 0.45 0.86 4.75
CA ASP A 25 -0.08 1.50 3.54
C ASP A 25 0.91 1.35 2.39
N MET A 26 0.40 1.11 1.18
CA MET A 26 1.20 0.80 0.00
C MET A 26 0.72 1.67 -1.15
N VAL A 27 1.48 2.71 -1.47
CA VAL A 27 1.08 3.77 -2.39
C VAL A 27 1.91 3.71 -3.66
N VAL A 28 1.26 3.45 -4.79
CA VAL A 28 1.90 3.58 -6.10
C VAL A 28 1.95 5.05 -6.48
N ASP A 29 3.16 5.51 -6.78
CA ASP A 29 3.41 6.83 -7.32
C ASP A 29 4.47 6.73 -8.42
N THR A 30 4.88 7.86 -8.97
CA THR A 30 5.76 7.98 -10.11
C THR A 30 6.96 8.83 -9.78
N THR A 31 8.11 8.43 -10.30
CA THR A 31 9.36 9.19 -10.17
C THR A 31 10.07 9.25 -11.52
N TYR A 32 11.01 10.18 -11.66
CA TYR A 32 11.85 10.24 -12.84
C TYR A 32 13.13 9.44 -12.63
N ARG A 33 13.40 8.49 -13.54
CA ARG A 33 14.66 7.76 -13.61
C ARG A 33 15.20 7.83 -15.03
N ASP A 34 16.43 8.33 -15.16
CA ASP A 34 17.09 8.49 -16.47
C ASP A 34 16.26 9.28 -17.50
N GLY A 35 15.42 10.21 -17.02
CA GLY A 35 14.53 11.04 -17.85
C GLY A 35 13.19 10.38 -18.21
N GLU A 36 12.95 9.14 -17.79
CA GLU A 36 11.69 8.43 -17.97
C GLU A 36 10.85 8.45 -16.69
N LEU A 37 9.53 8.59 -16.83
CA LEU A 37 8.60 8.50 -15.72
C LEU A 37 8.31 7.02 -15.43
N VAL A 38 8.72 6.54 -14.26
CA VAL A 38 8.62 5.14 -13.85
C VAL A 38 7.82 4.99 -12.56
N PRO A 39 7.11 3.87 -12.35
CA PRO A 39 6.37 3.64 -11.13
C PRO A 39 7.32 3.22 -9.99
N PHE A 40 7.02 3.70 -8.79
CA PHE A 40 7.62 3.21 -7.55
C PHE A 40 6.50 2.97 -6.52
N LEU A 41 6.80 2.15 -5.52
CA LEU A 41 5.90 1.88 -4.40
C LEU A 41 6.48 2.50 -3.14
N GLY A 42 5.76 3.43 -2.54
CA GLY A 42 5.97 3.83 -1.14
C GLY A 42 5.24 2.85 -0.23
N VAL A 43 5.92 2.35 0.80
CA VAL A 43 5.33 1.47 1.81
C VAL A 43 5.56 2.09 3.17
N TYR A 44 4.49 2.29 3.92
CA TYR A 44 4.50 3.06 5.16
C TYR A 44 3.85 2.26 6.28
N ALA A 45 4.54 2.12 7.40
CA ALA A 45 4.00 1.52 8.61
C ALA A 45 3.48 2.63 9.54
N TYR A 46 2.23 2.48 9.98
CA TYR A 46 1.59 3.47 10.85
C TYR A 46 1.05 2.86 12.14
N ALA A 47 1.18 3.60 13.23
CA ALA A 47 0.32 3.48 14.41
C ALA A 47 -0.93 4.34 14.22
N LEU A 48 -2.03 3.94 14.88
CA LEU A 48 -3.26 4.71 14.93
C LEU A 48 -3.23 5.61 16.17
N ASN A 49 -3.56 6.89 16.00
CA ASN A 49 -3.65 7.85 17.10
C ASN A 49 -4.70 7.39 18.14
N GLU A 50 -4.50 7.79 19.40
CA GLU A 50 -5.39 7.40 20.49
C GLU A 50 -6.85 7.82 20.21
N GLY A 51 -7.77 6.85 20.27
CA GLY A 51 -9.20 7.08 20.02
C GLY A 51 -9.61 7.19 18.56
N ALA A 52 -8.67 7.15 17.60
CA ALA A 52 -9.00 7.18 16.19
C ALA A 52 -9.59 5.85 15.70
N SER A 53 -10.35 5.91 14.61
CA SER A 53 -10.97 4.78 13.95
C SER A 53 -10.52 4.73 12.50
N LEU A 54 -9.69 3.74 12.16
CA LEU A 54 -9.11 3.60 10.82
C LEU A 54 -10.19 3.53 9.72
N SER A 55 -11.28 2.80 9.98
CA SER A 55 -12.39 2.67 9.02
C SER A 55 -13.20 3.95 8.87
N GLU A 56 -13.33 4.75 9.94
CA GLU A 56 -14.05 6.02 9.88
C GLU A 56 -13.21 7.08 9.16
N ALA A 57 -11.92 7.15 9.46
CA ALA A 57 -10.96 8.00 8.77
C ALA A 57 -10.94 7.71 7.26
N ALA A 58 -10.86 6.43 6.87
CA ALA A 58 -10.90 6.02 5.48
C ALA A 58 -12.23 6.35 4.78
N ARG A 59 -13.36 6.23 5.49
CA ARG A 59 -14.67 6.62 4.95
C ARG A 59 -14.75 8.13 4.75
N LEU A 60 -14.35 8.91 5.74
CA LEU A 60 -14.38 10.37 5.65
C LEU A 60 -13.43 10.89 4.57
N ALA A 61 -12.24 10.32 4.46
CA ALA A 61 -11.35 10.62 3.34
C ALA A 61 -12.03 10.33 2.01
N TYR A 62 -12.71 9.18 1.89
CA TYR A 62 -13.42 8.82 0.66
C TYR A 62 -14.59 9.76 0.33
N ASP A 63 -15.41 10.11 1.32
CA ASP A 63 -16.58 10.98 1.13
C ASP A 63 -16.18 12.42 0.78
N ASN A 64 -15.00 12.86 1.22
CA ASN A 64 -14.51 14.23 1.01
C ASN A 64 -13.45 14.34 -0.10
N GLU A 65 -13.06 13.24 -0.73
CA GLU A 65 -11.95 13.18 -1.69
C GLU A 65 -10.64 13.78 -1.12
N ASP A 66 -10.42 13.58 0.18
CA ASP A 66 -9.32 14.17 0.94
C ASP A 66 -8.61 13.12 1.80
N ASP A 67 -7.53 12.55 1.23
CA ASP A 67 -6.67 11.59 1.93
C ASP A 67 -5.96 12.21 3.15
N GLY A 68 -5.86 13.54 3.23
CA GLY A 68 -5.26 14.24 4.37
C GLY A 68 -5.93 13.87 5.69
N PHE A 69 -7.27 13.78 5.70
CA PHE A 69 -8.02 13.34 6.88
C PHE A 69 -7.67 11.91 7.32
N PHE A 70 -7.33 11.03 6.39
CA PHE A 70 -6.91 9.67 6.71
C PHE A 70 -5.54 9.70 7.43
N TYR A 71 -4.59 10.43 6.86
CA TYR A 71 -3.23 10.51 7.40
C TYR A 71 -3.11 11.31 8.70
N GLU A 72 -3.99 12.28 8.96
CA GLU A 72 -4.05 13.00 10.25
C GLU A 72 -4.35 12.09 11.45
N GLN A 73 -4.94 10.91 11.21
CA GLN A 73 -5.25 9.93 12.26
C GLN A 73 -4.10 8.96 12.52
N LEU A 74 -2.99 9.09 11.80
CA LEU A 74 -1.91 8.13 11.76
C LEU A 74 -0.59 8.74 12.23
N GLU A 75 0.20 7.94 12.93
CA GLU A 75 1.59 8.26 13.28
C GLU A 75 2.51 7.37 12.46
N LEU A 76 3.39 7.98 11.65
CA LEU A 76 4.36 7.26 10.84
C LEU A 76 5.43 6.63 11.75
N LEU A 77 5.60 5.31 11.63
CA LEU A 77 6.59 4.55 12.38
C LEU A 77 7.84 4.24 11.55
N ASP A 78 7.62 3.88 10.28
CA ASP A 78 8.69 3.47 9.36
C ASP A 78 8.20 3.56 7.91
N GLU A 79 9.14 3.66 6.98
CA GLU A 79 8.85 3.78 5.56
C GLU A 79 9.92 3.13 4.70
N CYS A 80 9.51 2.67 3.51
CA CYS A 80 10.45 2.28 2.47
C CYS A 80 9.88 2.59 1.09
N GLU A 81 10.75 2.94 0.17
CA GLU A 81 10.41 3.06 -1.24
C GLU A 81 11.07 1.93 -2.03
N ALA A 82 10.36 1.44 -3.04
CA ALA A 82 10.87 0.38 -3.89
C ALA A 82 10.50 0.56 -5.35
N ASP A 83 11.42 0.18 -6.23
CA ASP A 83 11.14 0.04 -7.65
C ASP A 83 10.21 -1.14 -7.90
N ILE A 84 9.13 -0.86 -8.63
CA ILE A 84 8.12 -1.84 -9.03
C ILE A 84 7.95 -1.94 -10.55
N ALA A 85 8.83 -1.34 -11.36
CA ALA A 85 8.72 -1.35 -12.82
C ALA A 85 8.59 -2.77 -13.41
N ALA A 86 9.17 -3.77 -12.76
CA ALA A 86 9.03 -5.18 -13.15
C ALA A 86 7.57 -5.70 -13.11
N PHE A 87 6.72 -5.12 -12.27
CA PHE A 87 5.28 -5.42 -12.23
C PHE A 87 4.50 -4.69 -13.32
N TYR A 88 5.04 -3.60 -13.88
CA TYR A 88 4.39 -2.77 -14.90
C TYR A 88 5.19 -2.78 -16.22
N PRO A 89 5.32 -3.94 -16.91
CA PRO A 89 6.16 -4.05 -18.10
C PRO A 89 5.67 -3.23 -19.31
N GLN A 90 4.43 -2.73 -19.25
CA GLN A 90 3.82 -1.87 -20.26
C GLN A 90 3.45 -0.51 -19.66
N TRP A 91 4.16 -0.05 -18.62
CA TRP A 91 3.93 1.26 -18.03
C TRP A 91 3.95 2.38 -19.09
N PRO A 92 3.00 3.34 -19.07
CA PRO A 92 1.83 3.46 -18.19
C PRO A 92 0.53 2.86 -18.80
N TYR A 93 0.60 2.07 -19.86
CA TYR A 93 -0.56 1.65 -20.66
C TYR A 93 -1.33 0.43 -20.11
N ALA A 94 -0.79 -0.30 -19.14
CA ALA A 94 -1.43 -1.49 -18.56
C ALA A 94 -1.43 -1.49 -17.02
N ILE A 95 -1.85 -0.37 -16.42
CA ILE A 95 -1.85 -0.17 -14.96
C ILE A 95 -2.61 -1.29 -14.24
N GLU A 96 -3.83 -1.63 -14.69
CA GLU A 96 -4.65 -2.67 -14.03
C GLU A 96 -3.97 -4.05 -14.00
N ALA A 97 -3.25 -4.41 -15.07
CA ALA A 97 -2.50 -5.66 -15.11
C ALA A 97 -1.31 -5.64 -14.14
N GLY A 98 -0.62 -4.49 -14.03
CA GLY A 98 0.46 -4.32 -13.07
C GLY A 98 -0.01 -4.30 -11.62
N ASP A 99 -1.10 -3.60 -11.33
CA ASP A 99 -1.76 -3.60 -10.01
C ASP A 99 -2.17 -5.01 -9.60
N THR A 100 -2.75 -5.77 -10.53
CA THR A 100 -3.12 -7.18 -10.29
C THR A 100 -1.89 -8.02 -9.93
N ALA A 101 -0.80 -7.88 -10.67
CA ALA A 101 0.43 -8.63 -10.43
C ALA A 101 1.08 -8.23 -9.09
N LEU A 102 1.14 -6.94 -8.78
CA LEU A 102 1.72 -6.41 -7.55
C LEU A 102 0.87 -6.81 -6.33
N LEU A 103 -0.45 -6.60 -6.38
CA LEU A 103 -1.37 -7.01 -5.31
C LEU A 103 -1.30 -8.52 -5.06
N HIS A 104 -1.19 -9.33 -6.12
CA HIS A 104 -1.01 -10.77 -5.98
C HIS A 104 0.25 -11.09 -5.17
N ALA A 105 1.41 -10.56 -5.59
CA ALA A 105 2.69 -10.77 -4.91
C ALA A 105 2.67 -10.29 -3.44
N LEU A 106 2.14 -9.09 -3.18
CA LEU A 106 1.97 -8.55 -1.84
C LEU A 106 1.08 -9.45 -0.98
N SER A 107 -0.07 -9.87 -1.51
CA SER A 107 -1.03 -10.70 -0.77
C SER A 107 -0.46 -12.08 -0.45
N GLU A 108 0.27 -12.70 -1.37
CA GLU A 108 0.94 -13.99 -1.13
C GLU A 108 2.01 -13.85 -0.04
N TYR A 109 2.85 -12.82 -0.12
CA TYR A 109 3.90 -12.59 0.85
C TYR A 109 3.34 -12.38 2.26
N ILE A 110 2.33 -11.51 2.41
CA ILE A 110 1.69 -11.22 3.70
C ILE A 110 1.04 -12.49 4.29
N ARG A 111 0.42 -13.35 3.46
CA ARG A 111 -0.17 -14.61 3.93
C ARG A 111 0.87 -15.61 4.40
N GLN A 112 2.03 -15.67 3.74
CA GLN A 112 3.14 -16.55 4.12
C GLN A 112 3.88 -16.05 5.37
N HIS A 113 3.83 -14.74 5.63
CA HIS A 113 4.50 -14.08 6.74
C HIS A 113 3.49 -13.31 7.61
N PRO A 114 2.54 -14.00 8.26
CA PRO A 114 1.57 -13.33 9.11
C PRO A 114 2.30 -12.58 10.22
N ALA A 115 1.91 -11.31 10.41
CA ALA A 115 2.48 -10.49 11.48
C ALA A 115 2.32 -11.18 12.84
N SER A 116 3.40 -11.22 13.62
CA SER A 116 3.37 -11.66 15.01
C SER A 116 2.79 -10.55 15.87
N GLY A 117 1.54 -10.70 16.34
CA GLY A 117 0.91 -9.75 17.26
C GLY A 117 -0.50 -9.34 16.86
N SER A 118 -0.80 -8.04 16.94
CA SER A 118 -2.09 -7.46 16.61
C SER A 118 -2.42 -7.62 15.12
N ARG A 119 -3.72 -7.67 14.81
CA ARG A 119 -4.18 -7.77 13.42
C ARG A 119 -3.86 -6.47 12.68
N LYS A 120 -2.94 -6.55 11.72
CA LYS A 120 -2.61 -5.44 10.82
C LYS A 120 -3.61 -5.31 9.67
N THR A 121 -3.87 -4.08 9.27
CA THR A 121 -4.54 -3.75 8.01
C THR A 121 -3.47 -3.45 6.97
N TYR A 122 -3.65 -3.97 5.75
CA TYR A 122 -2.77 -3.71 4.62
C TYR A 122 -3.59 -3.02 3.54
N LEU A 123 -3.24 -1.78 3.22
CA LEU A 123 -3.93 -0.98 2.21
C LEU A 123 -3.03 -0.79 0.99
N PHE A 124 -3.68 -0.62 -0.15
CA PHE A 124 -3.06 -0.36 -1.44
C PHE A 124 -3.87 0.68 -2.19
N HIS A 125 -3.20 1.66 -2.77
CA HIS A 125 -3.80 2.62 -3.68
C HIS A 125 -2.73 3.31 -4.55
N HIS A 126 -3.17 4.13 -5.50
CA HIS A 126 -2.30 5.09 -6.19
C HIS A 126 -2.40 6.44 -5.48
N VAL A 127 -1.37 7.28 -5.62
CA VAL A 127 -1.40 8.65 -5.07
C VAL A 127 -2.67 9.40 -5.55
N ASN A 128 -3.35 10.07 -4.62
CA ASN A 128 -4.62 10.78 -4.86
C ASN A 128 -5.73 9.92 -5.47
N ALA A 129 -5.69 8.60 -5.29
CA ALA A 129 -6.69 7.67 -5.79
C ALA A 129 -7.42 6.97 -4.64
N GLN A 130 -8.74 7.04 -4.70
CA GLN A 130 -9.65 6.37 -3.77
C GLN A 130 -10.58 5.40 -4.52
N PRO A 131 -11.12 4.37 -3.85
CA PRO A 131 -10.92 4.03 -2.44
C PRO A 131 -9.61 3.27 -2.17
N PHE A 132 -9.13 3.33 -0.93
CA PHE A 132 -8.10 2.40 -0.45
C PHE A 132 -8.55 0.95 -0.63
N VAL A 133 -7.70 0.10 -1.19
CA VAL A 133 -7.97 -1.32 -1.40
C VAL A 133 -7.31 -2.14 -0.30
N ASN A 134 -8.04 -3.04 0.35
CA ASN A 134 -7.44 -3.97 1.28
C ASN A 134 -6.69 -5.09 0.52
N VAL A 135 -5.37 -5.18 0.68
CA VAL A 135 -4.49 -6.10 -0.05
C VAL A 135 -4.91 -7.56 0.09
N LEU A 136 -5.37 -7.97 1.27
CA LEU A 136 -5.71 -9.36 1.56
C LEU A 136 -7.10 -9.78 1.06
N THR A 137 -7.97 -8.83 0.74
CA THR A 137 -9.33 -9.12 0.28
C THR A 137 -9.63 -8.59 -1.11
N THR A 138 -8.73 -7.76 -1.66
CA THR A 138 -8.85 -7.04 -2.94
C THR A 138 -10.17 -6.29 -3.08
N LYS A 139 -10.71 -5.83 -1.95
CA LYS A 139 -11.96 -5.07 -1.85
C LYS A 139 -11.67 -3.66 -1.33
N PRO A 140 -12.50 -2.67 -1.69
CA PRO A 140 -12.49 -1.36 -1.05
C PRO A 140 -12.54 -1.51 0.48
N PHE A 141 -11.64 -0.83 1.17
CA PHE A 141 -11.55 -0.85 2.63
C PHE A 141 -12.69 -0.06 3.27
N ALA A 142 -13.00 1.11 2.71
CA ALA A 142 -14.17 1.89 3.04
C ALA A 142 -15.14 1.94 1.85
N ARG A 143 -16.41 2.19 2.14
CA ARG A 143 -17.45 2.52 1.15
C ARG A 143 -17.90 3.94 1.41
N SER A 144 -18.24 4.68 0.37
CA SER A 144 -18.86 5.99 0.54
C SER A 144 -20.17 5.89 1.31
N GLY A 145 -20.48 6.92 2.09
CA GLY A 145 -21.70 7.06 2.89
C GLY A 145 -22.97 7.30 2.08
#